data_AF-A0A8C5DHE0-F1
#
_entry.id   AF-A0A8C5DHE0-F1
#
_cell.length_a   1.000
_cell.length_b   1.000
_cell.length_c   1.000
_cell.angle_alpha   90.00
_cell.angle_beta   90.00
_cell.angle_gamma   90.00
#
_symmetry.space_group_name_H-M   'P 1'
#
loop_
_entity.id
_entity.type
_entity.pdbx_description
1 polymer ?
#
loop_
_entity_poly.entity_id
_entity_poly.type
_entity_poly.pdbx_seq_one_letter_code
_entity_poly.pdbx_strand_id
1 'polypeptide(L)'
;MEDFDMLNAPAAGNGLGSEEDPAAAFLAQQESEIAGIENDEGFSILDGGEVPNSLGDSNGVIFFLSFKQESNGPSDAYAAISSADRLAAEPESLRKWREEQRERLEVLDANSRKQETEWKEKAKVELEEWHARQNEQLEKTKTNNRAAEEAMISDLDENNPGTEWERVARLCDFNPKSSKQAKDVSRLRSVLISLKQAPLVR
;
A
#
# COMPACT_ATOMS: atom_id res chain seq x y z
N MET A 1 3.15 -1.49 27.06
CA MET A 1 3.53 -2.68 26.26
C MET A 1 2.62 -3.84 26.68
N GLU A 2 1.30 -3.64 26.56
CA GLU A 2 0.27 -4.56 27.12
C GLU A 2 -1.04 -4.56 26.30
N ASP A 3 -1.01 -4.29 24.99
CA ASP A 3 -2.22 -4.30 24.14
C ASP A 3 -2.16 -5.36 23.01
N PHE A 4 -1.50 -6.49 23.28
CA PHE A 4 -1.39 -7.60 22.34
C PHE A 4 -1.78 -8.93 23.01
N ASP A 5 -2.94 -8.98 23.69
CA ASP A 5 -3.40 -10.25 24.26
C ASP A 5 -4.93 -10.36 24.46
N MET A 6 -5.71 -9.92 23.47
CA MET A 6 -7.18 -10.10 23.49
C MET A 6 -7.73 -10.86 22.28
N LEU A 7 -6.98 -11.86 21.80
CA LEU A 7 -7.42 -12.77 20.74
C LEU A 7 -7.08 -14.22 21.07
N ASN A 8 -7.65 -14.80 22.13
CA ASN A 8 -7.95 -16.24 22.15
C ASN A 8 -8.88 -16.66 23.31
N ALA A 9 -10.18 -16.90 23.04
CA ALA A 9 -11.00 -17.95 23.68
C ALA A 9 -12.44 -18.00 23.07
N PRO A 10 -13.14 -19.16 23.11
CA PRO A 10 -13.99 -19.61 22.00
C PRO A 10 -15.51 -19.51 22.20
N ALA A 11 -16.20 -19.60 21.05
CA ALA A 11 -17.61 -19.85 20.75
C ALA A 11 -18.61 -20.08 21.91
N ALA A 12 -19.54 -19.14 22.06
CA ALA A 12 -20.92 -19.41 22.47
C ALA A 12 -21.84 -18.85 21.39
N GLY A 13 -22.45 -19.75 20.63
CA GLY A 13 -23.41 -19.41 19.58
C GLY A 13 -24.72 -18.88 20.17
N ASN A 14 -25.28 -17.89 19.49
CA ASN A 14 -26.71 -17.74 19.31
C ASN A 14 -26.91 -17.01 17.99
N GLY A 15 -27.34 -17.76 16.97
CA GLY A 15 -27.61 -17.21 15.65
C GLY A 15 -28.83 -16.31 15.65
N LEU A 16 -28.86 -15.37 14.70
CA LEU A 16 -30.06 -14.92 14.02
C LEU A 16 -29.61 -14.10 12.79
N GLY A 17 -29.95 -14.59 11.60
CA GLY A 17 -30.16 -13.79 10.39
C GLY A 17 -28.94 -13.14 9.76
N SER A 18 -28.43 -13.75 8.70
CA SER A 18 -27.94 -13.02 7.53
C SER A 18 -29.06 -12.09 7.00
N GLU A 19 -29.23 -10.92 7.59
CA GLU A 19 -29.86 -9.79 6.88
C GLU A 19 -28.76 -9.20 6.01
N GLU A 20 -28.49 -9.87 4.89
CA GLU A 20 -27.87 -9.21 3.75
C GLU A 20 -28.75 -8.02 3.42
N ASP A 21 -28.20 -6.82 3.65
CA ASP A 21 -28.83 -5.57 3.24
C ASP A 21 -29.23 -5.73 1.75
N PRO A 22 -30.52 -5.60 1.40
CA PRO A 22 -30.98 -5.74 0.02
C PRO A 22 -30.24 -4.78 -0.93
N ALA A 23 -29.70 -3.67 -0.43
CA ALA A 23 -28.85 -2.77 -1.21
C ALA A 23 -27.45 -3.36 -1.48
N ALA A 24 -26.87 -4.08 -0.51
CA ALA A 24 -25.58 -4.75 -0.67
C ALA A 24 -25.66 -5.93 -1.64
N ALA A 25 -26.75 -6.71 -1.57
CA ALA A 25 -27.01 -7.79 -2.53
C ALA A 25 -27.18 -7.26 -3.97
N PHE A 26 -27.84 -6.11 -4.13
CA PHE A 26 -28.02 -5.46 -5.44
C PHE A 26 -26.70 -4.91 -6.03
N LEU A 27 -25.84 -4.30 -5.20
CA LEU A 27 -24.53 -3.82 -5.64
C LEU A 27 -23.61 -4.98 -6.03
N ALA A 28 -23.58 -6.06 -5.24
CA ALA A 28 -22.80 -7.25 -5.58
C ALA A 28 -23.30 -7.92 -6.88
N GLN A 29 -24.63 -7.94 -7.08
CA GLN A 29 -25.23 -8.44 -8.31
C GLN A 29 -24.83 -7.57 -9.52
N GLN A 30 -24.90 -6.24 -9.42
CA GLN A 30 -24.46 -5.30 -10.46
C GLN A 30 -22.96 -5.43 -10.76
N GLU A 31 -22.11 -5.62 -9.75
CA GLU A 31 -20.67 -5.83 -9.91
C GLU A 31 -20.37 -7.12 -10.67
N SER A 32 -21.11 -8.21 -10.37
CA SER A 32 -20.98 -9.48 -11.07
C SER A 32 -21.50 -9.43 -12.52
N GLU A 33 -22.54 -8.63 -12.79
CA GLU A 33 -23.10 -8.42 -14.13
C GLU A 33 -22.13 -7.60 -15.00
N ILE A 34 -21.46 -6.59 -14.45
CA ILE A 34 -20.42 -5.81 -15.16
C ILE A 34 -19.14 -6.62 -15.39
N ALA A 35 -18.71 -7.42 -14.41
CA ALA A 35 -17.53 -8.28 -14.56
C ALA A 35 -17.71 -9.39 -15.62
N GLY A 36 -18.96 -9.76 -15.93
CA GLY A 36 -19.30 -10.68 -17.02
C GLY A 36 -19.17 -10.07 -18.43
N ILE A 37 -19.22 -8.74 -18.56
CA ILE A 37 -19.17 -8.04 -19.86
C ILE A 37 -17.72 -7.75 -20.28
N GLU A 38 -16.76 -7.69 -19.35
CA GLU A 38 -15.35 -7.40 -19.66
C GLU A 38 -14.62 -8.58 -20.35
N ASN A 39 -15.16 -9.81 -20.26
CA ASN A 39 -14.56 -11.01 -20.84
C ASN A 39 -15.27 -11.53 -22.11
N ASP A 40 -16.29 -10.82 -22.62
CA ASP A 40 -16.94 -11.21 -23.88
C ASP A 40 -16.35 -10.39 -25.03
N GLU A 41 -15.77 -11.06 -26.02
CA GLU A 41 -15.06 -10.47 -27.18
C GLU A 41 -15.98 -9.64 -28.13
N GLY A 42 -17.13 -9.17 -27.65
CA GLY A 42 -18.11 -8.41 -28.41
C GLY A 42 -17.77 -6.93 -28.61
N PHE A 43 -16.78 -6.37 -27.89
CA PHE A 43 -16.43 -4.94 -28.02
C PHE A 43 -15.51 -4.63 -29.22
N SER A 44 -15.11 -5.63 -30.01
CA SER A 44 -14.37 -5.41 -31.27
C SER A 44 -15.26 -5.04 -32.47
N ILE A 45 -16.58 -4.87 -32.29
CA ILE A 45 -17.51 -4.62 -33.41
C ILE A 45 -17.77 -3.13 -33.73
N LEU A 46 -17.03 -2.20 -33.11
CA LEU A 46 -17.20 -0.76 -33.34
C LEU A 46 -16.20 -0.14 -34.33
N ASP A 47 -15.26 -0.92 -34.91
CA ASP A 47 -14.28 -0.42 -35.90
C ASP A 47 -14.76 -0.52 -37.36
N GLY A 48 -15.88 -1.20 -37.64
CA GLY A 48 -16.42 -1.35 -39.00
C GLY A 48 -17.90 -1.01 -39.05
N GLY A 49 -18.24 0.21 -39.42
CA GLY A 49 -19.61 0.74 -39.38
C GLY A 49 -20.64 -0.01 -40.24
N GLU A 50 -21.26 -1.05 -39.70
CA GLU A 50 -22.51 -1.64 -40.20
C GLU A 50 -23.56 -1.74 -39.07
N VAL A 51 -24.75 -1.20 -39.32
CA VAL A 51 -25.90 -1.27 -38.41
C VAL A 51 -26.75 -2.51 -38.67
N PRO A 52 -27.15 -3.29 -37.64
CA PRO A 52 -28.06 -4.42 -37.80
C PRO A 52 -29.48 -3.99 -38.20
N ASN A 53 -30.09 -4.76 -39.10
CA ASN A 53 -31.36 -4.46 -39.77
C ASN A 53 -32.62 -4.71 -38.91
N SER A 54 -32.57 -4.54 -37.59
CA SER A 54 -33.65 -4.91 -36.65
C SER A 54 -34.43 -3.73 -36.05
N LEU A 55 -34.32 -2.53 -36.62
CA LEU A 55 -35.10 -1.34 -36.22
C LEU A 55 -36.33 -1.08 -37.12
N GLY A 56 -36.99 -2.15 -37.56
CA GLY A 56 -38.10 -2.06 -38.51
C GLY A 56 -39.36 -2.78 -38.05
N ASP A 57 -39.94 -2.43 -36.91
CA ASP A 57 -41.40 -2.39 -36.69
C ASP A 57 -41.71 -1.86 -35.28
N SER A 58 -42.56 -0.85 -35.16
CA SER A 58 -43.05 -0.35 -33.87
C SER A 58 -44.45 0.23 -34.00
N ASN A 59 -45.38 -0.54 -34.54
CA ASN A 59 -46.82 -0.27 -34.48
C ASN A 59 -47.45 -0.53 -33.09
N GLY A 60 -46.72 -0.31 -31.99
CA GLY A 60 -47.05 -0.94 -30.70
C GLY A 60 -47.29 -0.04 -29.48
N VAL A 61 -47.21 1.29 -29.57
CA VAL A 61 -47.18 2.12 -28.33
C VAL A 61 -48.20 3.28 -28.31
N ILE A 62 -48.99 3.50 -29.37
CA ILE A 62 -50.08 4.49 -29.38
C ILE A 62 -51.40 3.84 -28.93
N PHE A 63 -51.44 3.28 -27.72
CA PHE A 63 -52.71 2.80 -27.14
C PHE A 63 -52.96 3.29 -25.70
N PHE A 64 -51.99 3.91 -25.03
CA PHE A 64 -52.17 4.36 -23.64
C PHE A 64 -52.61 5.82 -23.48
N LEU A 65 -52.72 6.60 -24.56
CA LEU A 65 -53.09 8.02 -24.49
C LEU A 65 -54.57 8.28 -24.85
N SER A 66 -55.50 7.51 -24.27
CA SER A 66 -56.93 7.79 -24.38
C SER A 66 -57.67 7.48 -23.08
N PHE A 67 -57.45 8.33 -22.08
CA PHE A 67 -58.38 8.49 -20.96
C PHE A 67 -58.83 9.95 -20.93
N LYS A 68 -59.90 10.24 -21.69
CA LYS A 68 -60.65 11.49 -21.55
C LYS A 68 -61.44 11.43 -20.23
N GLN A 69 -61.02 12.19 -19.24
CA GLN A 69 -61.86 12.55 -18.10
C GLN A 69 -62.39 13.97 -18.32
N GLU A 70 -63.61 14.08 -18.83
CA GLU A 70 -64.33 15.35 -18.93
C GLU A 70 -64.90 15.72 -17.55
N SER A 71 -64.38 16.79 -16.95
CA SER A 71 -64.95 17.45 -15.77
C SER A 71 -65.30 18.88 -16.17
N ASN A 72 -66.58 19.13 -16.43
CA ASN A 72 -67.11 20.45 -16.76
C ASN A 72 -67.71 21.06 -15.47
N GLY A 73 -66.94 21.92 -14.81
CA GLY A 73 -67.34 22.73 -13.64
C GLY A 73 -66.42 23.96 -13.56
N PRO A 74 -66.87 25.11 -13.01
CA PRO A 74 -66.10 26.34 -13.05
C PRO A 74 -64.72 26.09 -12.44
N SER A 75 -63.69 26.26 -13.28
CA SER A 75 -62.29 26.05 -12.94
C SER A 75 -61.99 26.74 -11.63
N ASP A 76 -61.73 25.94 -10.59
CA ASP A 76 -61.27 26.43 -9.30
C ASP A 76 -59.83 26.91 -9.47
N ALA A 77 -59.69 28.11 -10.03
CA ALA A 77 -58.42 28.77 -10.23
C ALA A 77 -57.66 28.90 -8.90
N TYR A 78 -58.36 28.97 -7.77
CA TYR A 78 -57.76 29.00 -6.44
C TYR A 78 -57.22 27.62 -6.01
N ALA A 79 -57.91 26.50 -6.31
CA ALA A 79 -57.35 25.15 -6.15
C ALA A 79 -56.18 24.88 -7.11
N ALA A 80 -56.23 25.40 -8.33
CA ALA A 80 -55.12 25.30 -9.29
C ALA A 80 -53.90 26.12 -8.83
N ILE A 81 -54.11 27.34 -8.32
CA ILE A 81 -53.04 28.18 -7.77
C ILE A 81 -52.50 27.58 -6.48
N SER A 82 -53.33 27.12 -5.53
CA SER A 82 -52.87 26.52 -4.27
C SER A 82 -52.22 25.16 -4.45
N SER A 83 -52.64 24.35 -5.43
CA SER A 83 -51.91 23.13 -5.79
C SER A 83 -50.58 23.44 -6.46
N ALA A 84 -50.50 24.46 -7.32
CA ALA A 84 -49.24 24.94 -7.88
C ALA A 84 -48.32 25.54 -6.79
N ASP A 85 -48.87 26.26 -5.81
CA ASP A 85 -48.14 26.85 -4.68
C ASP A 85 -47.69 25.77 -3.69
N ARG A 86 -48.48 24.71 -3.49
CA ARG A 86 -48.08 23.49 -2.73
C ARG A 86 -47.01 22.68 -3.46
N LEU A 87 -46.95 22.76 -4.78
CA LEU A 87 -45.89 22.13 -5.60
C LEU A 87 -44.62 23.01 -5.67
N ALA A 88 -44.78 24.33 -5.60
CA ALA A 88 -43.68 25.31 -5.59
C ALA A 88 -43.06 25.50 -4.19
N ALA A 89 -43.87 25.38 -3.13
CA ALA A 89 -43.41 25.28 -1.76
C ALA A 89 -42.79 23.90 -1.56
N GLU A 90 -41.48 23.81 -1.76
CA GLU A 90 -40.74 22.62 -1.39
C GLU A 90 -41.06 22.29 0.08
N PRO A 91 -41.49 21.05 0.40
CA PRO A 91 -41.74 20.67 1.76
C PRO A 91 -40.47 20.90 2.60
N GLU A 92 -40.60 21.56 3.76
CA GLU A 92 -39.46 21.81 4.66
C GLU A 92 -38.70 20.52 5.03
N SER A 93 -39.38 19.36 5.01
CA SER A 93 -38.74 18.04 5.16
C SER A 93 -37.79 17.69 4.02
N LEU A 94 -38.13 18.03 2.77
CA LEU A 94 -37.26 17.81 1.62
C LEU A 94 -36.08 18.79 1.61
N ARG A 95 -36.30 20.04 2.03
CA ARG A 95 -35.21 21.02 2.20
C ARG A 95 -34.20 20.54 3.23
N LYS A 96 -34.67 20.14 4.42
CA LYS A 96 -33.82 19.56 5.48
C LYS A 96 -33.08 18.32 4.99
N TRP A 97 -33.77 17.42 4.29
CA TRP A 97 -33.13 16.23 3.73
C TRP A 97 -32.02 16.56 2.73
N ARG A 98 -32.21 17.53 1.82
CA ARG A 98 -31.13 17.96 0.91
C ARG A 98 -29.96 18.61 1.64
N GLU A 99 -30.23 19.36 2.69
CA GLU A 99 -29.19 19.96 3.54
C GLU A 99 -28.38 18.86 4.26
N GLU A 100 -29.06 17.90 4.89
CA GLU A 100 -28.42 16.75 5.56
C GLU A 100 -27.63 15.87 4.58
N GLN A 101 -28.15 15.60 3.38
CA GLN A 101 -27.41 14.84 2.37
C GLN A 101 -26.19 15.59 1.85
N ARG A 102 -26.32 16.91 1.62
CA ARG A 102 -25.22 17.77 1.20
C ARG A 102 -24.12 17.80 2.27
N GLU A 103 -24.49 17.99 3.53
CA GLU A 103 -23.56 17.98 4.65
C GLU A 103 -22.88 16.62 4.78
N ARG A 104 -23.62 15.51 4.66
CA ARG A 104 -23.04 14.16 4.69
C ARG A 104 -22.04 13.92 3.57
N LEU A 105 -22.34 14.38 2.35
CA LEU A 105 -21.41 14.30 1.21
C LEU A 105 -20.17 15.16 1.44
N GLU A 106 -20.33 16.38 1.96
CA GLU A 106 -19.21 17.27 2.28
C GLU A 106 -18.29 16.66 3.35
N VAL A 107 -18.86 16.03 4.38
CA VAL A 107 -18.09 15.29 5.39
C VAL A 107 -17.33 14.12 4.78
N LEU A 108 -17.96 13.37 3.86
CA LEU A 108 -17.30 12.25 3.18
C LEU A 108 -16.15 12.72 2.28
N ASP A 109 -16.37 13.78 1.50
CA ASP A 109 -15.34 14.41 0.67
C ASP A 109 -14.18 14.95 1.52
N ALA A 110 -14.49 15.61 2.65
CA ALA A 110 -13.49 16.11 3.57
C ALA A 110 -12.69 14.98 4.23
N ASN A 111 -13.34 13.86 4.58
CA ASN A 111 -12.66 12.69 5.12
C ASN A 111 -11.74 12.05 4.07
N SER A 112 -12.22 11.88 2.83
CA SER A 112 -11.42 11.36 1.72
C SER A 112 -10.16 12.21 1.48
N ARG A 113 -10.30 13.55 1.43
CA ARG A 113 -9.16 14.46 1.30
C ARG A 113 -8.18 14.35 2.46
N LYS A 114 -8.66 14.22 3.70
CA LYS A 114 -7.81 14.04 4.88
C LYS A 114 -7.00 12.75 4.80
N GLN A 115 -7.65 11.63 4.49
CA GLN A 115 -6.97 10.34 4.33
C GLN A 115 -5.92 10.40 3.20
N GLU A 116 -6.24 11.04 2.08
CA GLU A 116 -5.28 11.22 0.99
C GLU A 116 -4.06 12.03 1.44
N THR A 117 -4.26 13.13 2.17
CA THR A 117 -3.15 13.93 2.70
C THR A 117 -2.33 13.17 3.74
N GLU A 118 -2.98 12.44 4.65
CA GLU A 118 -2.31 11.63 5.67
C GLU A 118 -1.49 10.50 5.04
N TRP A 119 -2.01 9.82 4.01
CA TRP A 119 -1.26 8.79 3.30
C TRP A 119 -0.09 9.36 2.51
N LYS A 120 -0.24 10.53 1.89
CA LYS A 120 0.87 11.23 1.22
C LYS A 120 1.95 11.65 2.20
N GLU A 121 1.57 12.21 3.35
CA GLU A 121 2.50 12.59 4.40
C GLU A 121 3.21 11.37 4.99
N LYS A 122 2.48 10.29 5.27
CA LYS A 122 3.06 9.04 5.76
C LYS A 122 4.07 8.45 4.77
N ALA A 123 3.72 8.41 3.48
CA ALA A 123 4.62 7.92 2.44
C ALA A 123 5.89 8.80 2.33
N LYS A 124 5.74 10.12 2.47
CA LYS A 124 6.87 11.05 2.47
C LYS A 124 7.78 10.83 3.68
N VAL A 125 7.21 10.71 4.88
CA VAL A 125 7.98 10.44 6.11
C VAL A 125 8.72 9.11 6.01
N GLU A 126 8.07 8.04 5.54
CA GLU A 126 8.71 6.73 5.37
C GLU A 126 9.88 6.78 4.38
N LEU A 127 9.75 7.55 3.29
CA LEU A 127 10.82 7.78 2.33
C LEU A 127 12.00 8.53 2.97
N GLU A 128 11.72 9.60 3.72
CA GLU A 128 12.74 10.38 4.43
C GLU A 128 13.46 9.53 5.49
N GLU A 129 12.73 8.71 6.25
CA GLU A 129 13.29 7.77 7.21
C GLU A 129 14.15 6.69 6.54
N TRP A 130 13.75 6.20 5.36
CA TRP A 130 14.57 5.27 4.59
C TRP A 130 15.89 5.91 4.17
N HIS A 131 15.85 7.14 3.63
CA HIS A 131 17.06 7.88 3.26
C HIS A 131 17.95 8.16 4.47
N ALA A 132 17.38 8.53 5.61
CA ALA A 132 18.11 8.76 6.86
C ALA A 132 18.83 7.49 7.32
N ARG A 133 18.13 6.34 7.34
CA ARG A 133 18.73 5.04 7.70
C ARG A 133 19.83 4.61 6.73
N GLN A 134 19.64 4.83 5.42
CA GLN A 134 20.67 4.55 4.43
C GLN A 134 21.92 5.40 4.66
N ASN A 135 21.73 6.70 4.89
CA ASN A 135 22.85 7.61 5.15
C ASN A 135 23.57 7.26 6.45
N GLU A 136 22.84 6.94 7.52
CA GLU A 136 23.43 6.50 8.79
C GLU A 136 24.27 5.23 8.61
N GLN A 137 23.76 4.23 7.90
CA GLN A 137 24.51 3.00 7.63
C GLN A 137 25.77 3.24 6.79
N LEU A 138 25.68 4.15 5.82
CA LEU A 138 26.80 4.53 4.98
C LEU A 138 27.87 5.27 5.81
N GLU A 139 27.48 6.22 6.66
CA GLU A 139 28.41 6.92 7.56
C GLU A 139 29.01 5.98 8.61
N LYS A 140 28.23 5.04 9.16
CA LYS A 140 28.75 3.99 10.03
C LYS A 140 29.78 3.11 9.32
N THR A 141 29.54 2.76 8.06
CA THR A 141 30.50 1.98 7.27
C THR A 141 31.77 2.79 6.99
N LYS A 142 31.65 4.07 6.62
CA LYS A 142 32.81 4.96 6.41
C LYS A 142 33.64 5.12 7.68
N THR A 143 33.00 5.36 8.82
CA THR A 143 33.68 5.53 10.11
C THR A 143 34.36 4.24 10.55
N ASN A 144 33.72 3.09 10.41
CA ASN A 144 34.34 1.79 10.68
C ASN A 144 35.54 1.53 9.77
N ASN A 145 35.44 1.83 8.47
CA ASN A 145 36.56 1.67 7.54
C ASN A 145 37.73 2.58 7.89
N ARG A 146 37.45 3.85 8.25
CA ARG A 146 38.48 4.80 8.68
C ARG A 146 39.15 4.35 9.98
N ALA A 147 38.37 3.89 10.96
CA ALA A 147 38.91 3.38 12.21
C ALA A 147 39.73 2.11 12.01
N ALA A 148 39.31 1.21 11.11
CA ALA A 148 40.07 0.01 10.76
C ALA A 148 41.38 0.36 10.04
N GLU A 149 41.37 1.35 9.14
CA GLU A 149 42.58 1.86 8.49
C GLU A 149 43.53 2.50 9.49
N GLU A 150 43.03 3.35 10.38
CA GLU A 150 43.83 3.99 11.44
C GLU A 150 44.43 2.95 12.40
N ALA A 151 43.66 1.93 12.80
CA ALA A 151 44.15 0.82 13.60
C ALA A 151 45.23 0.02 12.86
N MET A 152 45.02 -0.26 11.56
CA MET A 152 46.01 -0.94 10.73
C MET A 152 47.31 -0.13 10.58
N ILE A 153 47.22 1.19 10.42
CA ILE A 153 48.38 2.08 10.35
C ILE A 153 49.10 2.11 11.70
N SER A 154 48.36 2.23 12.81
CA SER A 154 48.93 2.19 14.16
C SER A 154 49.69 0.87 14.41
N ASP A 155 49.10 -0.27 14.06
CA ASP A 155 49.72 -1.59 14.18
C ASP A 155 51.00 -1.72 13.33
N LEU A 156 51.10 -0.99 12.21
CA LEU A 156 52.30 -0.94 11.36
C LEU A 156 53.37 -0.01 11.92
N ASP A 157 52.97 1.13 12.49
CA ASP A 157 53.86 2.15 13.05
C ASP A 157 54.44 1.75 14.41
N GLU A 158 53.81 0.81 15.13
CA GLU A 158 54.33 0.17 16.35
C GLU A 158 55.66 -0.59 16.08
N ASN A 159 56.76 0.15 16.01
CA ASN A 159 58.12 -0.32 15.77
C ASN A 159 58.94 -0.34 17.06
N ASN A 160 58.39 -0.92 18.13
CA ASN A 160 59.12 -1.10 19.37
C ASN A 160 60.20 -2.19 19.20
N PRO A 161 61.47 -1.95 19.57
CA PRO A 161 62.51 -2.97 19.51
C PRO A 161 62.13 -4.19 20.37
N GLY A 162 62.21 -5.40 19.79
CA GLY A 162 61.83 -6.67 20.43
C GLY A 162 60.55 -7.32 19.87
N THR A 163 59.73 -6.61 19.09
CA THR A 163 58.48 -7.14 18.50
C THR A 163 58.63 -7.59 17.04
N GLU A 164 59.84 -7.58 16.47
CA GLU A 164 60.06 -7.80 15.03
C GLU A 164 59.57 -9.18 14.56
N TRP A 165 59.87 -10.25 15.31
CA TRP A 165 59.42 -11.60 14.98
C TRP A 165 57.92 -11.81 15.20
N GLU A 166 57.32 -11.07 16.14
CA GLU A 166 55.88 -11.08 16.32
C GLU A 166 55.16 -10.46 15.12
N ARG A 167 55.68 -9.35 14.57
CA ARG A 167 55.17 -8.72 13.34
C ARG A 167 55.32 -9.63 12.12
N VAL A 168 56.49 -10.23 11.93
CA VAL A 168 56.71 -11.21 10.84
C VAL A 168 55.74 -12.37 10.95
N ALA A 169 55.51 -12.88 12.15
CA ALA A 169 54.56 -13.97 12.37
C ALA A 169 53.09 -13.56 12.13
N ARG A 170 52.68 -12.32 12.42
CA ARG A 170 51.32 -11.83 12.10
C ARG A 170 51.03 -11.83 10.60
N LEU A 171 52.04 -11.57 9.78
CA LEU A 171 51.94 -11.59 8.32
C LEU A 171 51.99 -13.01 7.72
N CYS A 172 52.41 -14.00 8.51
CA CYS A 172 52.52 -15.39 8.05
C CYS A 172 51.23 -16.16 8.34
N ASP A 173 50.65 -16.77 7.31
CA ASP A 173 49.52 -17.67 7.48
C ASP A 173 49.97 -19.06 7.97
N PHE A 174 49.68 -19.34 9.24
CA PHE A 174 49.96 -20.61 9.91
C PHE A 174 48.80 -21.59 9.85
N ASN A 175 47.69 -21.27 9.17
CA ASN A 175 46.59 -22.20 9.02
C ASN A 175 47.03 -23.43 8.21
N PRO A 176 47.03 -24.65 8.78
CA PRO A 176 47.45 -25.84 8.06
C PRO A 176 46.55 -26.15 6.84
N LYS A 177 45.33 -25.62 6.80
CA LYS A 177 44.36 -25.84 5.72
C LYS A 177 44.46 -24.82 4.57
N SER A 178 45.12 -23.69 4.77
CA SER A 178 45.26 -22.67 3.71
C SER A 178 46.44 -22.94 2.76
N SER A 179 47.32 -23.88 3.14
CA SER A 179 48.53 -24.22 2.41
C SER A 179 48.23 -25.02 1.13
N LYS A 180 47.80 -24.34 0.06
CA LYS A 180 47.68 -24.92 -1.31
C LYS A 180 49.03 -25.06 -2.05
N GLN A 181 50.13 -24.85 -1.35
CA GLN A 181 51.48 -24.79 -1.92
C GLN A 181 52.06 -26.21 -2.07
N ALA A 182 52.65 -26.52 -3.23
CA ALA A 182 53.29 -27.82 -3.49
C ALA A 182 54.64 -28.01 -2.76
N LYS A 183 55.18 -26.94 -2.18
CA LYS A 183 56.46 -26.97 -1.44
C LYS A 183 56.19 -27.14 0.05
N ASP A 184 56.91 -28.05 0.67
CA ASP A 184 56.89 -28.21 2.13
C ASP A 184 57.61 -27.03 2.79
N VAL A 185 56.85 -26.19 3.50
CA VAL A 185 57.36 -25.06 4.27
C VAL A 185 57.27 -25.30 5.79
N SER A 186 57.09 -26.55 6.22
CA SER A 186 56.92 -26.91 7.64
C SER A 186 58.11 -26.48 8.50
N ARG A 187 59.34 -26.62 7.97
CA ARG A 187 60.55 -26.18 8.68
C ARG A 187 60.66 -24.65 8.79
N LEU A 188 60.22 -23.92 7.77
CA LEU A 188 60.18 -22.46 7.83
C LEU A 188 59.14 -22.00 8.85
N ARG A 189 57.94 -22.61 8.82
CA ARG A 189 56.86 -22.34 9.77
C ARG A 189 57.30 -22.60 11.22
N SER A 190 58.01 -23.71 11.48
CA SER A 190 58.48 -24.02 12.84
C SER A 190 59.52 -23.02 13.34
N VAL A 191 60.45 -22.59 12.48
CA VAL A 191 61.44 -21.54 12.83
C VAL A 191 60.75 -20.22 13.16
N LEU A 192 59.79 -19.77 12.34
CA LEU A 192 59.05 -18.53 12.58
C LEU A 192 58.22 -18.56 13.88
N ILE A 193 57.60 -19.70 14.20
CA ILE A 193 56.87 -19.88 15.46
C ILE A 193 57.83 -19.83 16.66
N SER A 194 58.99 -20.48 16.56
CA SER A 194 60.00 -20.46 17.62
C SER A 194 60.50 -19.04 17.89
N LEU A 195 60.75 -18.26 16.84
CA LEU A 195 61.24 -16.89 16.96
C LEU A 195 60.18 -15.93 17.52
N LYS A 196 58.89 -16.24 17.33
CA LYS A 196 57.78 -15.54 17.99
C LYS A 196 57.72 -15.84 19.50
N GLN A 197 57.92 -17.09 19.90
CA GLN A 197 57.78 -17.52 21.30
C GLN A 197 59.02 -17.21 22.16
N ALA A 198 60.21 -17.29 21.56
CA ALA A 198 61.49 -17.01 22.19
C ALA A 198 62.27 -16.04 21.29
N PRO A 199 62.03 -14.72 21.45
CA PRO A 199 62.78 -13.73 20.70
C PRO A 199 64.27 -13.83 21.04
N LEU A 200 65.11 -13.65 20.03
CA LEU A 200 66.55 -13.69 20.20
C LEU A 200 66.94 -12.57 21.19
N VAL A 201 67.47 -12.95 22.34
CA VAL A 201 68.04 -12.01 23.31
C VAL A 201 69.18 -11.29 22.60
N ARG A 202 69.06 -9.96 22.43
CA ARG A 202 70.15 -9.12 21.94
C ARG A 202 71.06 -8.73 23.10
#